data_AF-K8AC24-F1
#
_entry.id   AF-K8AC24-F1
#
_cell.length_a   1.000
_cell.length_b   1.000
_cell.length_c   1.000
_cell.angle_alpha   90.00
_cell.angle_beta   90.00
_cell.angle_gamma   90.00
#
_symmetry.space_group_name_H-M   'P 1'
#
loop_
_entity.id
_entity.type
_entity.pdbx_description
1 polymer ?
#
loop_
_entity_poly.entity_id
_entity_poly.type
_entity_poly.pdbx_seq_one_letter_code
_entity_poly.pdbx_strand_id
1 'polypeptide(L)'
;MADSGFSRPDLPNLIATIRSDLLTRFETDVVLRRLDAEVYSRVMAAAVHTLYGYLDYLARNMLPDLADEEWLSRHGNLKQVPRKQPTTAGGYARWESVSSGITLPAGTEMQTDEQKQYVTTADATVNDEGVLRALIEAVDAGTGGNLDDKTPLRLMTPVAGLSSTGYAESVEGGTDLEALEDWRSRIMARWYYTPQGGADADYRIWATDVAGITRAWVFRHHAGRGTVGVMPANSDLDNPVPDETLIEAVKQYILPLAPVAGSGLFVFPPTLRKIDFEIALAKDTPAIRAAVTKEIKSALFRDGEPSGKIYLSRISEAISLATDQFAHRLISPAKDVALGTYELPVIGEITWSNYNESDVEIDVSLSSFSPNPVTLPDSPDAFATATFTPENLPSLDGVNITWDFVPAGEGEPDPSTLCVITPSADNSGVKATGIAPGTVHVRVTVEYKGKTATDNSYLDIEEVTWL
;
A
#
# COMPACT_ATOMS: atom_id res chain seq x y z
N MET A 1 17.50 -12.15 -23.35
CA MET A 1 18.60 -12.57 -24.26
C MET A 1 19.88 -13.04 -23.56
N ALA A 2 20.04 -12.85 -22.24
CA ALA A 2 21.23 -13.31 -21.50
C ALA A 2 21.50 -14.82 -21.60
N ASP A 3 20.45 -15.65 -21.75
CA ASP A 3 20.57 -17.11 -21.85
C ASP A 3 20.83 -17.64 -23.27
N SER A 4 20.92 -16.77 -24.28
CA SER A 4 21.16 -17.21 -25.67
C SER A 4 22.61 -17.67 -25.91
N GLY A 5 23.52 -17.41 -24.97
CA GLY A 5 24.96 -17.69 -25.10
C GLY A 5 25.66 -16.82 -26.16
N PHE A 6 24.93 -15.98 -26.90
CA PHE A 6 25.48 -15.08 -27.91
C PHE A 6 25.88 -13.75 -27.27
N SER A 7 27.17 -13.43 -27.35
CA SER A 7 27.71 -12.13 -26.98
C SER A 7 28.22 -11.43 -28.23
N ARG A 8 27.75 -10.20 -28.48
CA ARG A 8 28.22 -9.38 -29.60
C ARG A 8 29.70 -9.05 -29.39
N PRO A 9 30.61 -9.48 -30.29
CA PRO A 9 32.01 -9.14 -30.16
C PRO A 9 32.22 -7.63 -30.28
N ASP A 10 33.08 -7.07 -29.44
CA ASP A 10 33.50 -5.69 -29.56
C ASP A 10 34.34 -5.46 -30.83
N LEU A 11 34.48 -4.20 -31.24
CA LEU A 11 35.20 -3.86 -32.45
C LEU A 11 36.67 -4.36 -32.44
N PRO A 12 37.45 -4.22 -31.35
CA PRO A 12 38.80 -4.78 -31.27
C PRO A 12 38.86 -6.29 -31.51
N ASN A 13 37.95 -7.07 -30.93
CA ASN A 13 37.93 -8.52 -31.14
C ASN A 13 37.54 -8.89 -32.57
N LEU A 14 36.60 -8.16 -33.19
CA LEU A 14 36.27 -8.35 -34.61
C LEU A 14 37.48 -8.06 -35.51
N ILE A 15 38.20 -6.97 -35.27
CA ILE A 15 39.42 -6.64 -36.00
C ILE A 15 40.45 -7.76 -35.84
N ALA A 16 40.70 -8.22 -34.62
CA ALA A 16 41.67 -9.27 -34.35
C ALA A 16 41.30 -10.59 -35.05
N THR A 17 40.02 -10.97 -35.02
CA THR A 17 39.50 -12.22 -35.60
C THR A 17 39.59 -12.20 -37.12
N ILE A 18 39.06 -11.16 -37.76
CA ILE A 18 39.08 -11.02 -39.23
C ILE A 18 40.51 -10.89 -39.71
N ARG A 19 41.35 -10.14 -38.99
CA ARG A 19 42.78 -10.05 -39.30
C ARG A 19 43.45 -11.41 -39.28
N SER A 20 43.20 -12.22 -38.24
CA SER A 20 43.78 -13.56 -38.15
C SER A 20 43.34 -14.44 -39.33
N ASP A 21 42.05 -14.45 -39.67
CA ASP A 21 41.53 -15.24 -40.80
C ASP A 21 42.15 -14.81 -42.14
N LEU A 22 42.27 -13.49 -42.38
CA LEU A 22 42.90 -12.97 -43.60
C LEU A 22 44.39 -13.34 -43.69
N LEU A 23 45.16 -13.16 -42.60
CA LEU A 23 46.59 -13.49 -42.60
C LEU A 23 46.83 -14.98 -42.81
N THR A 24 46.00 -15.85 -42.20
CA THR A 24 46.08 -17.29 -42.41
C THR A 24 45.75 -17.68 -43.85
N ARG A 25 44.71 -17.10 -44.46
CA ARG A 25 44.33 -17.42 -45.85
C ARG A 25 45.30 -16.91 -46.89
N PHE A 26 45.98 -15.80 -46.61
CA PHE A 26 47.02 -15.25 -47.49
C PHE A 26 48.40 -15.84 -47.21
N GLU A 27 48.53 -16.82 -46.29
CA GLU A 27 49.80 -17.45 -45.92
C GLU A 27 50.91 -16.43 -45.64
N THR A 28 50.54 -15.28 -45.06
CA THR A 28 51.42 -14.12 -44.90
C THR A 28 51.82 -13.96 -43.43
N ASP A 29 53.08 -14.26 -43.14
CA ASP A 29 53.67 -14.08 -41.79
C ASP A 29 54.17 -12.64 -41.53
N VAL A 30 54.18 -11.79 -42.56
CA VAL A 30 54.75 -10.43 -42.49
C VAL A 30 53.70 -9.41 -41.99
N VAL A 31 53.87 -8.96 -40.75
CA VAL A 31 52.94 -8.03 -40.08
C VAL A 31 53.36 -6.57 -40.26
N LEU A 32 53.29 -6.05 -41.50
CA LEU A 32 53.43 -4.62 -41.73
C LEU A 32 52.17 -3.87 -41.29
N ARG A 33 52.32 -2.82 -40.48
CA ARG A 33 51.20 -2.02 -39.94
C ARG A 33 50.27 -1.43 -41.01
N ARG A 34 50.72 -1.29 -42.26
CA ARG A 34 49.97 -0.72 -43.39
C ARG A 34 49.78 -1.72 -44.54
N LEU A 35 49.84 -3.02 -44.25
CA LEU A 35 49.51 -4.04 -45.24
C LEU A 35 48.02 -3.93 -45.62
N ASP A 36 47.68 -4.25 -46.86
CA ASP A 36 46.29 -4.21 -47.34
C ASP A 36 45.36 -5.07 -46.46
N ALA A 37 45.82 -6.23 -45.97
CA ALA A 37 45.07 -7.08 -45.05
C ALA A 37 44.73 -6.40 -43.69
N GLU A 38 45.61 -5.53 -43.18
CA GLU A 38 45.37 -4.73 -41.97
C GLU A 38 44.32 -3.63 -42.22
N VAL A 39 44.29 -3.06 -43.44
CA VAL A 39 43.28 -2.06 -43.82
C VAL A 39 41.92 -2.74 -44.05
N TYR A 40 41.89 -3.82 -44.83
CA TYR A 40 40.66 -4.56 -45.12
C TYR A 40 40.02 -5.15 -43.86
N SER A 41 40.81 -5.75 -42.95
CA SER A 41 40.28 -6.29 -41.69
C SER A 41 39.56 -5.22 -40.86
N ARG A 42 40.11 -4.00 -40.79
CA ARG A 42 39.47 -2.88 -40.06
C ARG A 42 38.20 -2.39 -40.73
N VAL A 43 38.20 -2.23 -42.06
CA VAL A 43 37.01 -1.78 -42.81
C VAL A 43 35.89 -2.80 -42.69
N MET A 44 36.21 -4.10 -42.88
CA MET A 44 35.24 -5.18 -42.75
C MET A 44 34.75 -5.32 -41.31
N ALA A 45 35.63 -5.24 -40.31
CA ALA A 45 35.24 -5.27 -38.91
C ALA A 45 34.31 -4.10 -38.55
N ALA A 46 34.59 -2.89 -39.04
CA ALA A 46 33.72 -1.73 -38.83
C ALA A 46 32.33 -1.95 -39.46
N ALA A 47 32.27 -2.42 -40.72
CA ALA A 47 31.01 -2.72 -41.39
C ALA A 47 30.20 -3.80 -40.64
N VAL A 48 30.84 -4.92 -40.28
CA VAL A 48 30.21 -6.00 -39.52
C VAL A 48 29.77 -5.53 -38.13
N HIS A 49 30.57 -4.69 -37.47
CA HIS A 49 30.22 -4.14 -36.17
C HIS A 49 28.95 -3.27 -36.26
N THR A 50 28.84 -2.42 -37.29
CA THR A 50 27.62 -1.61 -37.50
C THR A 50 26.40 -2.48 -37.81
N LEU A 51 26.56 -3.54 -38.61
CA LEU A 51 25.48 -4.49 -38.91
C LEU A 51 25.00 -5.24 -37.66
N TYR A 52 25.91 -5.76 -36.84
CA TYR A 52 25.53 -6.38 -35.56
C TYR A 52 24.87 -5.39 -34.59
N GLY A 53 25.25 -4.11 -34.64
CA GLY A 53 24.57 -3.06 -33.86
C GLY A 53 23.12 -2.87 -34.30
N TYR A 54 22.88 -2.81 -35.62
CA TYR A 54 21.53 -2.70 -36.16
C TYR A 54 20.68 -3.96 -35.87
N LEU A 55 21.28 -5.15 -35.94
CA LEU A 55 20.60 -6.40 -35.59
C LEU A 55 20.26 -6.48 -34.10
N ASP A 56 21.13 -6.01 -33.19
CA ASP A 56 20.81 -5.92 -31.75
C ASP A 56 19.66 -4.93 -31.51
N TYR A 57 19.70 -3.76 -32.17
CA TYR A 57 18.61 -2.79 -32.12
C TYR A 57 17.28 -3.40 -32.59
N LEU A 58 17.27 -4.12 -33.72
CA LEU A 58 16.08 -4.81 -34.21
C LEU A 58 15.62 -5.89 -33.24
N ALA A 59 16.54 -6.72 -32.72
CA ALA A 59 16.20 -7.81 -31.80
C ALA A 59 15.55 -7.30 -30.51
N ARG A 60 15.99 -6.16 -29.97
CA ARG A 60 15.34 -5.50 -28.82
C ARG A 60 13.94 -4.99 -29.16
N ASN A 61 13.75 -4.49 -30.38
CA ASN A 61 12.50 -3.90 -30.83
C ASN A 61 11.48 -4.89 -31.42
N MET A 62 11.86 -6.15 -31.64
CA MET A 62 11.00 -7.18 -32.23
C MET A 62 9.81 -7.56 -31.34
N LEU A 63 9.98 -7.45 -30.02
CA LEU A 63 8.96 -7.80 -29.03
C LEU A 63 8.58 -6.55 -28.20
N PRO A 64 7.30 -6.44 -27.79
CA PRO A 64 6.80 -5.24 -27.11
C PRO A 64 7.37 -5.02 -25.70
N ASP A 65 7.98 -6.01 -25.08
CA ASP A 65 8.56 -5.92 -23.73
C ASP A 65 9.79 -5.00 -23.67
N LEU A 66 10.59 -4.96 -24.74
CA LEU A 66 11.81 -4.14 -24.81
C LEU A 66 11.80 -3.11 -25.95
N ALA A 67 10.71 -3.02 -26.70
CA ALA A 67 10.60 -2.10 -27.83
C ALA A 67 10.66 -0.63 -27.41
N ASP A 68 11.32 0.18 -28.22
CA ASP A 68 11.28 1.64 -28.16
C ASP A 68 9.88 2.14 -28.53
N GLU A 69 9.57 3.40 -28.19
CA GLU A 69 8.23 3.99 -28.34
C GLU A 69 7.65 3.87 -29.76
N GLU A 70 8.47 4.09 -30.79
CA GLU A 70 8.02 4.00 -32.19
C GLU A 70 7.58 2.58 -32.56
N TRP A 71 8.35 1.56 -32.18
CA TRP A 71 8.00 0.16 -32.42
C TRP A 71 6.85 -0.30 -31.55
N LEU A 72 6.83 0.15 -30.28
CA LEU A 72 5.74 -0.13 -29.34
C LEU A 72 4.40 0.39 -29.88
N SER A 73 4.39 1.54 -30.57
CA SER A 73 3.19 2.06 -31.23
C SER A 73 2.62 1.12 -32.29
N ARG A 74 3.48 0.45 -33.06
CA ARG A 74 3.05 -0.56 -34.03
C ARG A 74 2.45 -1.78 -33.32
N HIS A 75 3.09 -2.24 -32.25
CA HIS A 75 2.54 -3.35 -31.44
C HIS A 75 1.20 -3.00 -30.78
N GLY A 76 1.06 -1.79 -30.24
CA GLY A 76 -0.18 -1.28 -29.67
C GLY A 76 -1.29 -1.23 -30.72
N ASN A 77 -1.01 -0.68 -31.90
CA ASN A 77 -1.97 -0.61 -32.99
C ASN A 77 -2.42 -2.00 -33.48
N LEU A 78 -1.49 -2.97 -33.58
CA LEU A 78 -1.80 -4.35 -33.95
C LEU A 78 -2.74 -5.04 -32.95
N LYS A 79 -2.66 -4.66 -31.68
CA LYS A 79 -3.51 -5.19 -30.60
C LYS A 79 -4.70 -4.30 -30.23
N GLN A 80 -4.91 -3.21 -30.97
CA GLN A 80 -5.93 -2.18 -30.70
C GLN A 80 -5.83 -1.57 -29.29
N VAL A 81 -4.61 -1.35 -28.81
CA VAL A 81 -4.32 -0.66 -27.54
C VAL A 81 -3.60 0.65 -27.86
N PRO A 82 -4.32 1.69 -28.32
CA PRO A 82 -3.71 3.00 -28.56
C PRO A 82 -3.26 3.63 -27.24
N ARG A 83 -2.19 4.43 -27.29
CA ARG A 83 -1.73 5.23 -26.15
C ARG A 83 -2.76 6.29 -25.82
N LYS A 84 -3.14 6.42 -24.55
CA LYS A 84 -4.06 7.49 -24.10
C LYS A 84 -3.38 8.84 -24.35
N GLN A 85 -4.06 9.67 -25.13
CA GLN A 85 -3.60 11.02 -25.46
C GLN A 85 -3.85 11.96 -24.26
N PRO A 86 -3.08 13.04 -24.12
CA PRO A 86 -3.35 14.04 -23.10
C PRO A 86 -4.70 14.71 -23.35
N THR A 87 -5.38 15.09 -22.26
CA THR A 87 -6.64 15.85 -22.30
C THR A 87 -6.44 17.26 -21.75
N THR A 88 -7.19 18.21 -22.28
CA THR A 88 -7.26 19.58 -21.81
C THR A 88 -8.10 19.66 -20.54
N ALA A 89 -7.71 20.55 -19.61
CA ALA A 89 -8.52 20.84 -18.44
C ALA A 89 -9.68 21.78 -18.83
N GLY A 90 -10.87 21.53 -18.31
CA GLY A 90 -12.06 22.31 -18.56
C GLY A 90 -12.75 22.69 -17.25
N GLY A 91 -13.40 23.85 -17.24
CA GLY A 91 -14.09 24.33 -16.06
C GLY A 91 -14.70 25.70 -16.28
N TYR A 92 -14.83 26.47 -15.21
CA TYR A 92 -15.40 27.81 -15.28
C TYR A 92 -14.43 28.87 -14.79
N ALA A 93 -14.50 30.06 -15.40
CA ALA A 93 -13.95 31.29 -14.86
C ALA A 93 -15.09 32.16 -14.36
N ARG A 94 -14.95 32.66 -13.13
CA ARG A 94 -15.99 33.40 -12.40
C ARG A 94 -15.53 34.81 -12.09
N TRP A 95 -16.46 35.76 -12.30
CA TRP A 95 -16.36 37.14 -11.83
C TRP A 95 -17.57 37.47 -10.98
N GLU A 96 -17.34 38.15 -9.86
CA GLU A 96 -18.39 38.61 -8.95
C GLU A 96 -18.59 40.12 -9.09
N SER A 97 -19.77 40.61 -8.69
CA SER A 97 -20.12 42.04 -8.69
C SER A 97 -19.97 42.73 -10.06
N VAL A 98 -20.35 42.01 -11.14
CA VAL A 98 -20.31 42.51 -12.52
C VAL A 98 -21.62 43.22 -12.86
N SER A 99 -21.55 44.37 -13.54
CA SER A 99 -22.74 45.09 -14.01
C SER A 99 -23.45 44.34 -15.14
N SER A 100 -24.79 44.36 -15.15
CA SER A 100 -25.60 43.69 -16.18
C SER A 100 -25.34 44.25 -17.59
N GLY A 101 -25.59 43.42 -18.61
CA GLY A 101 -25.41 43.78 -20.03
C GLY A 101 -23.99 43.57 -20.58
N ILE A 102 -23.07 43.03 -19.78
CA ILE A 102 -21.73 42.63 -20.25
C ILE A 102 -21.78 41.19 -20.78
N THR A 103 -21.11 40.97 -21.90
CA THR A 103 -20.92 39.65 -22.51
C THR A 103 -19.44 39.41 -22.71
N LEU A 104 -18.96 38.25 -22.23
CA LEU A 104 -17.64 37.73 -22.52
C LEU A 104 -17.76 36.79 -23.71
N PRO A 105 -17.24 37.14 -24.90
CA PRO A 105 -17.39 36.29 -26.08
C PRO A 105 -16.56 35.02 -25.98
N ALA A 106 -16.97 33.97 -26.71
CA ALA A 106 -16.16 32.79 -26.98
C ALA A 106 -14.85 33.19 -27.68
N GLY A 107 -13.77 32.46 -27.42
CA GLY A 107 -12.43 32.74 -27.94
C GLY A 107 -11.66 33.82 -27.17
N THR A 108 -12.14 34.24 -26.00
CA THR A 108 -11.40 35.19 -25.15
C THR A 108 -10.28 34.46 -24.40
N GLU A 109 -9.05 34.91 -24.59
CA GLU A 109 -7.86 34.33 -23.97
C GLU A 109 -7.60 34.88 -22.57
N MET A 110 -7.20 33.99 -21.67
CA MET A 110 -6.87 34.24 -20.28
C MET A 110 -5.57 33.55 -19.90
N GLN A 111 -4.87 34.06 -18.89
CA GLN A 111 -3.62 33.48 -18.42
C GLN A 111 -3.52 33.50 -16.89
N THR A 112 -2.92 32.47 -16.31
CA THR A 112 -2.52 32.46 -14.89
C THR A 112 -1.21 33.21 -14.67
N ASP A 113 -0.85 33.44 -13.41
CA ASP A 113 0.44 34.05 -13.05
C ASP A 113 1.64 33.17 -13.46
N GLU A 114 1.42 31.85 -13.60
CA GLU A 114 2.41 30.86 -14.09
C GLU A 114 2.46 30.78 -15.63
N GLN A 115 1.82 31.71 -16.33
CA GLN A 115 1.78 31.79 -17.79
C GLN A 115 1.00 30.66 -18.50
N LYS A 116 0.16 29.90 -17.79
CA LYS A 116 -0.72 28.89 -18.41
C LYS A 116 -1.94 29.56 -19.05
N GLN A 117 -2.28 29.17 -20.28
CA GLN A 117 -3.30 29.83 -21.08
C GLN A 117 -4.62 29.05 -21.10
N TYR A 118 -5.72 29.79 -21.10
CA TYR A 118 -7.09 29.29 -21.15
C TYR A 118 -7.90 30.11 -22.14
N VAL A 119 -8.90 29.50 -22.76
CA VAL A 119 -9.79 30.16 -23.72
C VAL A 119 -11.25 29.89 -23.37
N THR A 120 -12.10 30.89 -23.53
CA THR A 120 -13.56 30.69 -23.38
C THR A 120 -14.11 29.89 -24.56
N THR A 121 -14.90 28.85 -24.28
CA THR A 121 -15.46 27.98 -25.33
C THR A 121 -16.87 28.38 -25.76
N ALA A 122 -17.54 29.22 -24.98
CA ALA A 122 -18.87 29.75 -25.25
C ALA A 122 -19.00 31.20 -24.77
N ASP A 123 -19.96 31.93 -25.36
CA ASP A 123 -20.34 33.26 -24.90
C ASP A 123 -20.92 33.15 -23.48
N ALA A 124 -20.48 34.05 -22.58
CA ALA A 124 -20.93 34.11 -21.21
C ALA A 124 -21.52 35.48 -20.88
N THR A 125 -22.68 35.49 -20.22
CA THR A 125 -23.36 36.71 -19.79
C THR A 125 -23.48 36.77 -18.28
N VAL A 126 -23.61 37.97 -17.74
CA VAL A 126 -23.86 38.20 -16.31
C VAL A 126 -25.26 37.69 -15.95
N ASN A 127 -25.37 36.91 -14.87
CA ASN A 127 -26.66 36.48 -14.32
C ASN A 127 -27.33 37.56 -13.46
N ASP A 128 -28.56 37.30 -12.98
CA ASP A 128 -29.32 38.26 -12.16
C ASP A 128 -28.68 38.55 -10.79
N GLU A 129 -27.73 37.72 -10.35
CA GLU A 129 -26.97 37.88 -9.10
C GLU A 129 -25.68 38.69 -9.28
N GLY A 130 -25.40 39.19 -10.49
CA GLY A 130 -24.19 39.94 -10.80
C GLY A 130 -22.93 39.07 -10.92
N VAL A 131 -23.10 37.77 -11.20
CA VAL A 131 -22.01 36.80 -11.44
C VAL A 131 -21.92 36.50 -12.93
N LEU A 132 -20.73 36.65 -13.49
CA LEU A 132 -20.41 36.17 -14.83
C LEU A 132 -19.62 34.86 -14.69
N ARG A 133 -20.15 33.79 -15.28
CA ARG A 133 -19.54 32.46 -15.24
C ARG A 133 -19.31 31.97 -16.67
N ALA A 134 -18.06 31.91 -17.07
CA ALA A 134 -17.66 31.55 -18.43
C ALA A 134 -17.07 30.16 -18.47
N LEU A 135 -17.50 29.33 -19.42
CA LEU A 135 -16.91 28.03 -19.66
C LEU A 135 -15.53 28.23 -20.30
N ILE A 136 -14.49 27.68 -19.68
CA ILE A 136 -13.10 27.81 -20.12
C ILE A 136 -12.47 26.43 -20.35
N GLU A 137 -11.51 26.39 -21.26
CA GLU A 137 -10.69 25.22 -21.56
C GLU A 137 -9.22 25.65 -21.63
N ALA A 138 -8.32 24.82 -21.08
CA ALA A 138 -6.88 25.02 -21.18
C ALA A 138 -6.43 24.90 -22.65
N VAL A 139 -5.52 25.78 -23.08
CA VAL A 139 -4.97 25.74 -24.44
C VAL A 139 -4.04 24.54 -24.62
N ASP A 140 -3.20 24.28 -23.61
CA ASP A 140 -2.30 23.13 -23.60
C ASP A 140 -2.96 21.95 -22.86
N ALA A 141 -2.85 20.76 -23.46
CA ALA A 141 -3.30 19.52 -22.83
C ALA A 141 -2.31 19.02 -21.77
N GLY A 142 -2.81 18.41 -20.70
CA GLY A 142 -1.98 17.91 -19.59
C GLY A 142 -2.54 18.26 -18.21
N THR A 143 -1.99 17.62 -17.18
CA THR A 143 -2.35 17.88 -15.78
C THR A 143 -1.98 19.30 -15.33
N GLY A 144 -1.00 19.91 -15.99
CA GLY A 144 -0.59 21.29 -15.74
C GLY A 144 -1.72 22.31 -15.93
N GLY A 145 -2.74 22.00 -16.74
CA GLY A 145 -3.91 22.85 -16.97
C GLY A 145 -4.94 22.84 -15.85
N ASN A 146 -4.87 21.93 -14.88
CA ASN A 146 -5.80 21.91 -13.75
C ASN A 146 -5.52 23.08 -12.80
N LEU A 147 -6.57 23.71 -12.28
CA LEU A 147 -6.46 24.82 -11.34
C LEU A 147 -7.32 24.60 -10.11
N ASP A 148 -6.75 24.91 -8.95
CA ASP A 148 -7.51 24.99 -7.71
C ASP A 148 -8.55 26.11 -7.80
N ASP A 149 -9.67 25.93 -7.08
CA ASP A 149 -10.69 26.95 -6.95
C ASP A 149 -10.09 28.28 -6.47
N LYS A 150 -10.57 29.38 -7.03
CA LYS A 150 -10.08 30.75 -6.77
C LYS A 150 -8.66 31.04 -7.22
N THR A 151 -8.08 30.23 -8.10
CA THR A 151 -6.85 30.62 -8.79
C THR A 151 -7.11 31.82 -9.71
N PRO A 152 -6.33 32.91 -9.63
CA PRO A 152 -6.56 34.09 -10.45
C PRO A 152 -6.26 33.84 -11.94
N LEU A 153 -7.20 34.24 -12.79
CA LEU A 153 -7.10 34.19 -14.25
C LEU A 153 -7.19 35.62 -14.81
N ARG A 154 -6.17 36.06 -15.53
CA ARG A 154 -6.10 37.42 -16.09
C ARG A 154 -6.46 37.41 -17.56
N LEU A 155 -7.36 38.29 -17.98
CA LEU A 155 -7.70 38.52 -19.37
C LEU A 155 -6.48 39.08 -20.13
N MET A 156 -6.12 38.43 -21.24
CA MET A 156 -5.07 38.91 -22.14
C MET A 156 -5.54 40.12 -22.97
N THR A 157 -6.81 40.11 -23.34
CA THR A 157 -7.48 41.25 -23.98
C THR A 157 -8.53 41.82 -23.02
N PRO A 158 -8.41 43.08 -22.59
CA PRO A 158 -9.40 43.68 -21.70
C PRO A 158 -10.79 43.74 -22.32
N VAL A 159 -11.82 43.39 -21.56
CA VAL A 159 -13.22 43.52 -21.95
C VAL A 159 -13.83 44.72 -21.23
N ALA A 160 -14.44 45.63 -21.98
CA ALA A 160 -14.99 46.86 -21.43
C ALA A 160 -16.06 46.57 -20.35
N GLY A 161 -15.88 47.16 -19.17
CA GLY A 161 -16.80 46.98 -18.03
C GLY A 161 -16.56 45.74 -17.17
N LEU A 162 -15.66 44.84 -17.56
CA LEU A 162 -15.30 43.65 -16.79
C LEU A 162 -13.94 43.81 -16.11
N SER A 163 -13.79 43.30 -14.89
CA SER A 163 -12.48 43.24 -14.22
C SER A 163 -11.51 42.37 -15.03
N SER A 164 -10.26 42.83 -15.15
CA SER A 164 -9.21 42.08 -15.85
C SER A 164 -8.87 40.75 -15.19
N THR A 165 -9.24 40.55 -13.92
CA THR A 165 -8.99 39.31 -13.17
C THR A 165 -10.32 38.64 -12.85
N GLY A 166 -10.45 37.39 -13.28
CA GLY A 166 -11.46 36.42 -12.82
C GLY A 166 -10.81 35.32 -11.99
N TYR A 167 -11.62 34.40 -11.51
CA TYR A 167 -11.18 33.30 -10.65
C TYR A 167 -11.60 31.96 -11.22
N ALA A 168 -10.71 30.98 -11.22
CA ALA A 168 -11.02 29.61 -11.61
C ALA A 168 -12.06 29.00 -10.67
N GLU A 169 -12.98 28.23 -11.23
CA GLU A 169 -14.03 27.48 -10.53
C GLU A 169 -14.12 26.09 -11.18
N SER A 170 -13.61 25.07 -10.48
CA SER A 170 -13.62 23.65 -10.91
C SER A 170 -13.00 23.45 -12.31
N VAL A 171 -11.73 23.82 -12.47
CA VAL A 171 -10.97 23.59 -13.72
C VAL A 171 -10.17 22.30 -13.58
N GLU A 172 -10.73 21.21 -14.07
CA GLU A 172 -10.23 19.85 -13.89
C GLU A 172 -10.30 19.04 -15.21
N GLY A 173 -9.92 17.77 -15.17
CA GLY A 173 -9.99 16.87 -16.32
C GLY A 173 -8.78 16.90 -17.26
N GLY A 174 -7.78 17.75 -16.98
CA GLY A 174 -6.49 17.73 -17.65
C GLY A 174 -5.69 16.50 -17.24
N THR A 175 -5.29 15.69 -18.21
CA THR A 175 -4.47 14.49 -17.99
C THR A 175 -3.28 14.47 -18.94
N ASP A 176 -2.14 14.00 -18.46
CA ASP A 176 -0.93 13.93 -19.27
C ASP A 176 -0.97 12.77 -20.26
N LEU A 177 -0.08 12.82 -21.25
CA LEU A 177 0.16 11.68 -22.12
C LEU A 177 0.57 10.48 -21.27
N GLU A 178 -0.11 9.35 -21.46
CA GLU A 178 0.14 8.13 -20.70
C GLU A 178 1.61 7.75 -20.69
N ALA A 179 2.18 7.39 -19.53
CA ALA A 179 3.58 7.04 -19.43
C ALA A 179 3.91 5.81 -20.30
N LEU A 180 5.13 5.79 -20.86
CA LEU A 180 5.53 4.76 -21.83
C LEU A 180 5.44 3.34 -21.24
N GLU A 181 5.87 3.15 -19.99
CA GLU A 181 5.88 1.84 -19.32
C GLU A 181 4.49 1.39 -18.87
N ASP A 182 3.58 2.32 -18.56
CA ASP A 182 2.17 1.99 -18.29
C ASP A 182 1.49 1.51 -19.58
N TRP A 183 1.73 2.21 -20.69
CA TRP A 183 1.23 1.80 -22.00
C TRP A 183 1.81 0.45 -22.44
N ARG A 184 3.12 0.23 -22.23
CA ARG A 184 3.78 -1.06 -22.46
C ARG A 184 3.11 -2.17 -21.66
N SER A 185 2.83 -1.92 -20.38
CA SER A 185 2.18 -2.89 -19.50
C SER A 185 0.78 -3.26 -20.00
N ARG A 186 0.00 -2.30 -20.49
CA ARG A 186 -1.30 -2.56 -21.13
C ARG A 186 -1.18 -3.37 -22.42
N ILE A 187 -0.21 -3.05 -23.26
CA ILE A 187 0.07 -3.83 -24.48
C ILE A 187 0.41 -5.27 -24.08
N MET A 188 1.36 -5.46 -23.17
CA MET A 188 1.77 -6.79 -22.67
C MET A 188 0.58 -7.56 -22.08
N ALA A 189 -0.26 -6.91 -21.28
CA ALA A 189 -1.48 -7.52 -20.75
C ALA A 189 -2.39 -8.03 -21.87
N ARG A 190 -2.54 -7.29 -22.97
CA ARG A 190 -3.32 -7.73 -24.14
C ARG A 190 -2.68 -8.89 -24.90
N TRP A 191 -1.36 -9.04 -24.85
CA TRP A 191 -0.66 -10.22 -25.39
C TRP A 191 -0.89 -11.46 -24.52
N TYR A 192 -0.82 -11.32 -23.19
CA TYR A 192 -1.09 -12.42 -22.26
C TYR A 192 -2.56 -12.83 -22.21
N TYR A 193 -3.47 -11.85 -22.17
CA TYR A 193 -4.91 -12.03 -22.05
C TYR A 193 -5.59 -11.69 -23.37
N THR A 194 -5.59 -12.66 -24.29
CA THR A 194 -6.32 -12.54 -25.55
C THR A 194 -7.82 -12.59 -25.28
N PRO A 195 -8.65 -11.68 -25.83
CA PRO A 195 -10.08 -11.67 -25.56
C PRO A 195 -10.75 -12.99 -25.90
N GLN A 196 -11.52 -13.55 -24.97
CA GLN A 196 -12.17 -14.86 -25.13
C GLN A 196 -13.68 -14.77 -25.36
N GLY A 197 -14.21 -13.56 -25.54
CA GLY A 197 -15.63 -13.33 -25.84
C GLY A 197 -16.53 -13.39 -24.60
N GLY A 198 -16.02 -12.98 -23.44
CA GLY A 198 -16.75 -12.93 -22.17
C GLY A 198 -16.14 -13.77 -21.05
N ALA A 199 -14.83 -13.99 -21.05
CA ALA A 199 -14.12 -14.53 -19.88
C ALA A 199 -13.92 -13.43 -18.82
N ASP A 200 -13.58 -13.80 -17.59
CA ASP A 200 -13.39 -12.83 -16.50
C ASP A 200 -12.34 -11.76 -16.82
N ALA A 201 -11.28 -12.13 -17.56
CA ALA A 201 -10.25 -11.19 -17.98
C ALA A 201 -10.80 -10.11 -18.93
N ASP A 202 -11.78 -10.46 -19.78
CA ASP A 202 -12.37 -9.54 -20.75
C ASP A 202 -13.11 -8.42 -20.04
N TYR A 203 -13.98 -8.77 -19.10
CA TYR A 203 -14.71 -7.79 -18.30
C TYR A 203 -13.81 -6.87 -17.47
N ARG A 204 -12.71 -7.42 -16.93
CA ARG A 204 -11.70 -6.63 -16.21
C ARG A 204 -11.05 -5.60 -17.14
N ILE A 205 -10.59 -6.03 -18.32
CA ILE A 205 -9.95 -5.16 -19.30
C ILE A 205 -10.92 -4.08 -19.78
N TRP A 206 -12.14 -4.45 -20.15
CA TRP A 206 -13.15 -3.51 -20.62
C TRP A 206 -13.49 -2.46 -19.56
N ALA A 207 -13.56 -2.83 -18.28
CA ALA A 207 -13.79 -1.88 -17.21
C ALA A 207 -12.63 -0.88 -17.06
N THR A 208 -11.38 -1.34 -17.14
CA THR A 208 -10.17 -0.49 -17.01
C THR A 208 -9.84 0.35 -18.25
N ASP A 209 -10.45 0.05 -19.40
CA ASP A 209 -10.31 0.86 -20.61
C ASP A 209 -11.03 2.22 -20.48
N VAL A 210 -12.04 2.30 -19.62
CA VAL A 210 -12.76 3.54 -19.32
C VAL A 210 -11.88 4.47 -18.48
N ALA A 211 -11.73 5.72 -18.93
CA ALA A 211 -10.93 6.71 -18.23
C ALA A 211 -11.45 6.95 -16.80
N GLY A 212 -10.54 7.03 -15.83
CA GLY A 212 -10.87 7.15 -14.40
C GLY A 212 -10.96 5.81 -13.66
N ILE A 213 -11.06 4.68 -14.36
CA ILE A 213 -10.97 3.34 -13.76
C ILE A 213 -9.57 2.78 -13.92
N THR A 214 -8.98 2.33 -12.82
CA THR A 214 -7.63 1.76 -12.80
C THR A 214 -7.63 0.30 -12.39
N ARG A 215 -8.66 -0.16 -11.67
CA ARG A 215 -8.79 -1.53 -11.18
C ARG A 215 -10.22 -2.02 -11.37
N ALA A 216 -10.38 -3.33 -11.59
CA ALA A 216 -11.68 -3.96 -11.65
C ALA A 216 -11.62 -5.42 -11.21
N TRP A 217 -12.70 -5.91 -10.62
CA TRP A 217 -12.90 -7.31 -10.25
C TRP A 217 -14.18 -7.86 -10.84
N VAL A 218 -14.20 -9.16 -11.09
CA VAL A 218 -15.28 -9.83 -11.81
C VAL A 218 -15.81 -10.99 -10.97
N PHE A 219 -17.12 -11.03 -10.82
CA PHE A 219 -17.85 -11.99 -10.01
C PHE A 219 -18.78 -12.79 -10.91
N ARG A 220 -18.49 -14.09 -11.09
CA ARG A 220 -19.37 -14.99 -11.84
C ARG A 220 -20.63 -15.29 -11.04
N HIS A 221 -21.77 -15.32 -11.72
CA HIS A 221 -23.06 -15.66 -11.14
C HIS A 221 -23.53 -14.74 -10.00
N HIS A 222 -23.09 -13.48 -10.03
CA HIS A 222 -23.38 -12.48 -8.99
C HIS A 222 -24.86 -12.41 -8.61
N ALA A 223 -25.76 -12.37 -9.60
CA ALA A 223 -27.21 -12.35 -9.40
C ALA A 223 -27.88 -13.61 -9.99
N GLY A 224 -27.21 -14.77 -9.87
CA GLY A 224 -27.69 -16.06 -10.37
C GLY A 224 -27.00 -16.53 -11.65
N ARG A 225 -27.36 -17.73 -12.11
CA ARG A 225 -26.68 -18.40 -13.24
C ARG A 225 -26.79 -17.56 -14.53
N GLY A 226 -25.65 -17.45 -15.22
CA GLY A 226 -25.54 -16.66 -16.46
C GLY A 226 -25.30 -15.16 -16.28
N THR A 227 -25.27 -14.65 -15.04
CA THR A 227 -24.98 -13.24 -14.76
C THR A 227 -23.50 -13.00 -14.46
N VAL A 228 -23.02 -11.80 -14.75
CA VAL A 228 -21.67 -11.34 -14.42
C VAL A 228 -21.75 -10.03 -13.64
N GLY A 229 -21.09 -9.98 -12.50
CA GLY A 229 -20.87 -8.77 -11.72
C GLY A 229 -19.48 -8.20 -12.02
N VAL A 230 -19.39 -6.90 -12.27
CA VAL A 230 -18.14 -6.16 -12.45
C VAL A 230 -18.09 -5.04 -11.43
N MET A 231 -17.00 -5.00 -10.66
CA MET A 231 -16.78 -4.00 -9.63
C MET A 231 -15.59 -3.13 -10.02
N PRO A 232 -15.81 -1.93 -10.60
CA PRO A 232 -14.74 -1.00 -10.95
C PRO A 232 -14.26 -0.20 -9.73
N ALA A 233 -12.99 0.16 -9.70
CA ALA A 233 -12.39 1.04 -8.70
C ALA A 233 -11.30 1.94 -9.31
N ASN A 234 -11.01 3.05 -8.64
CA ASN A 234 -9.94 3.97 -9.00
C ASN A 234 -8.66 3.70 -8.15
N SER A 235 -7.60 4.47 -8.41
CA SER A 235 -6.32 4.37 -7.67
C SER A 235 -6.19 5.38 -6.53
N ASP A 236 -7.28 6.07 -6.18
CA ASP A 236 -7.29 6.96 -5.02
C ASP A 236 -7.13 6.13 -3.75
N LEU A 237 -6.11 6.48 -2.96
CA LEU A 237 -5.75 5.78 -1.73
C LEU A 237 -6.71 6.08 -0.57
N ASP A 238 -7.44 7.19 -0.65
CA ASP A 238 -8.39 7.63 0.35
C ASP A 238 -9.82 7.20 0.00
N ASN A 239 -10.18 7.28 -1.29
CA ASN A 239 -11.51 6.86 -1.75
C ASN A 239 -11.46 6.10 -3.09
N PRO A 240 -11.27 4.76 -3.05
CA PRO A 240 -11.21 3.95 -4.26
C PRO A 240 -12.55 3.84 -5.03
N VAL A 241 -13.64 4.37 -4.48
CA VAL A 241 -15.01 4.24 -5.03
C VAL A 241 -15.22 5.23 -6.17
N PRO A 242 -15.50 4.76 -7.41
CA PRO A 242 -15.88 5.64 -8.50
C PRO A 242 -17.26 6.27 -8.27
N ASP A 243 -17.50 7.44 -8.87
CA ASP A 243 -18.80 8.09 -8.83
C ASP A 243 -19.84 7.37 -9.71
N GLU A 244 -21.12 7.64 -9.45
CA GLU A 244 -22.23 6.95 -10.13
C GLU A 244 -22.24 7.19 -11.64
N THR A 245 -21.80 8.36 -12.11
CA THR A 245 -21.76 8.68 -13.55
C THR A 245 -20.72 7.83 -14.27
N LEU A 246 -19.56 7.64 -13.65
CA LEU A 246 -18.49 6.80 -14.19
C LEU A 246 -18.86 5.31 -14.17
N ILE A 247 -19.57 4.85 -13.13
CA ILE A 247 -20.08 3.46 -13.06
C ILE A 247 -21.06 3.18 -14.21
N GLU A 248 -21.96 4.11 -14.49
CA GLU A 248 -22.89 3.97 -15.63
C GLU A 248 -22.14 4.04 -16.97
N ALA A 249 -21.12 4.90 -17.10
CA ALA A 249 -20.27 4.93 -18.29
C ALA A 249 -19.56 3.59 -18.54
N VAL A 250 -19.03 2.95 -17.49
CA VAL A 250 -18.43 1.62 -17.55
C VAL A 250 -19.44 0.58 -18.03
N LYS A 251 -20.65 0.61 -17.48
CA LYS A 251 -21.72 -0.30 -17.89
C LYS A 251 -22.07 -0.11 -19.37
N GLN A 252 -22.26 1.13 -19.84
CA GLN A 252 -22.57 1.42 -21.24
C GLN A 252 -21.44 0.99 -22.19
N TYR A 253 -20.19 1.06 -21.74
CA TYR A 253 -19.04 0.58 -22.51
C TYR A 253 -18.99 -0.95 -22.63
N ILE A 254 -19.30 -1.68 -21.55
CA ILE A 254 -19.22 -3.15 -21.51
C ILE A 254 -20.42 -3.79 -22.23
N LEU A 255 -21.62 -3.22 -22.13
CA LEU A 255 -22.87 -3.77 -22.68
C LEU A 255 -22.76 -4.26 -24.15
N PRO A 256 -22.21 -3.49 -25.11
CA PRO A 256 -22.09 -3.94 -26.50
C PRO A 256 -21.00 -5.01 -26.72
N LEU A 257 -20.06 -5.17 -25.78
CA LEU A 257 -18.95 -6.12 -25.87
C LEU A 257 -19.28 -7.47 -25.22
N ALA A 258 -20.18 -7.47 -24.24
CA ALA A 258 -20.60 -8.65 -23.53
C ALA A 258 -21.28 -9.67 -24.47
N PRO A 259 -21.04 -10.99 -24.29
CA PRO A 259 -21.66 -12.01 -25.11
C PRO A 259 -23.19 -12.01 -24.99
N VAL A 260 -23.87 -12.11 -26.13
CA VAL A 260 -25.35 -12.11 -26.25
C VAL A 260 -26.01 -13.24 -25.43
N ALA A 261 -25.28 -14.32 -25.14
CA ALA A 261 -25.78 -15.45 -24.36
C ALA A 261 -25.78 -15.24 -22.82
N GLY A 262 -25.19 -14.16 -22.32
CA GLY A 262 -25.20 -13.81 -20.90
C GLY A 262 -26.56 -13.26 -20.46
N SER A 263 -27.10 -13.72 -19.33
CA SER A 263 -28.44 -13.35 -18.86
C SER A 263 -28.50 -11.97 -18.17
N GLY A 264 -27.36 -11.37 -17.82
CA GLY A 264 -27.32 -10.01 -17.28
C GLY A 264 -25.93 -9.55 -16.84
N LEU A 265 -25.62 -8.27 -17.10
CA LEU A 265 -24.43 -7.55 -16.63
C LEU A 265 -24.82 -6.65 -15.45
N PHE A 266 -24.09 -6.76 -14.35
CA PHE A 266 -24.21 -5.88 -13.18
C PHE A 266 -22.90 -5.15 -12.97
N VAL A 267 -22.91 -3.82 -13.02
CA VAL A 267 -21.76 -3.00 -12.65
C VAL A 267 -22.12 -2.24 -11.38
N PHE A 268 -21.31 -2.37 -10.33
CA PHE A 268 -21.62 -1.82 -9.00
C PHE A 268 -20.36 -1.34 -8.28
N PRO A 269 -20.46 -0.32 -7.40
CA PRO A 269 -19.30 0.20 -6.67
C PRO A 269 -18.79 -0.77 -5.60
N PRO A 270 -17.48 -0.70 -5.23
CA PRO A 270 -16.96 -1.38 -4.06
C PRO A 270 -17.49 -0.78 -2.76
N THR A 271 -17.60 -1.61 -1.73
CA THR A 271 -17.91 -1.18 -0.37
C THR A 271 -16.60 -0.95 0.39
N LEU A 272 -16.50 0.14 1.16
CA LEU A 272 -15.28 0.43 1.91
C LEU A 272 -15.27 -0.28 3.26
N ARG A 273 -14.19 -1.01 3.55
CA ARG A 273 -13.89 -1.58 4.86
C ARG A 273 -12.82 -0.71 5.53
N LYS A 274 -13.24 0.11 6.48
CA LYS A 274 -12.33 0.89 7.33
C LYS A 274 -11.64 -0.04 8.33
N ILE A 275 -10.31 0.00 8.35
CA ILE A 275 -9.49 -0.72 9.31
C ILE A 275 -8.86 0.30 10.24
N ASP A 276 -9.24 0.25 11.51
CA ASP A 276 -8.64 1.09 12.54
C ASP A 276 -7.32 0.49 13.00
N PHE A 277 -6.34 1.34 13.25
CA PHE A 277 -4.99 0.93 13.64
C PHE A 277 -4.61 1.52 14.99
N GLU A 278 -3.97 0.72 15.81
CA GLU A 278 -3.30 1.19 17.03
C GLU A 278 -1.83 0.81 16.94
N ILE A 279 -0.97 1.83 16.86
CA ILE A 279 0.46 1.65 16.57
C ILE A 279 1.28 2.37 17.65
N ALA A 280 2.12 1.61 18.33
CA ALA A 280 3.14 2.17 19.21
C ALA A 280 4.43 2.42 18.42
N LEU A 281 4.93 3.66 18.42
CA LEU A 281 6.18 4.02 17.76
C LEU A 281 7.28 4.31 18.79
N ALA A 282 8.51 3.89 18.51
CA ALA A 282 9.67 4.24 19.35
C ALA A 282 9.99 5.73 19.32
N LYS A 283 9.78 6.37 18.17
CA LYS A 283 9.92 7.82 18.01
C LYS A 283 8.65 8.38 17.39
N ASP A 284 7.82 8.95 18.24
CA ASP A 284 6.55 9.53 17.83
C ASP A 284 6.74 11.00 17.37
N THR A 285 6.77 11.22 16.07
CA THR A 285 6.82 12.56 15.47
C THR A 285 5.82 12.69 14.32
N PRO A 286 5.28 13.89 14.04
CA PRO A 286 4.34 14.08 12.93
C PRO A 286 4.87 13.62 11.57
N ALA A 287 6.18 13.78 11.32
CA ALA A 287 6.82 13.35 10.08
C ALA A 287 6.80 11.81 9.94
N ILE A 288 7.15 11.08 11.00
CA ILE A 288 7.14 9.60 11.00
C ILE A 288 5.70 9.09 10.90
N ARG A 289 4.73 9.69 11.63
CA ARG A 289 3.32 9.32 11.50
C ARG A 289 2.82 9.47 10.06
N ALA A 290 3.18 10.54 9.37
CA ALA A 290 2.80 10.76 7.98
C ALA A 290 3.43 9.73 7.04
N ALA A 291 4.72 9.40 7.23
CA ALA A 291 5.41 8.37 6.47
C ALA A 291 4.78 6.98 6.67
N VAL A 292 4.53 6.59 7.92
CA VAL A 292 3.85 5.32 8.25
C VAL A 292 2.46 5.27 7.64
N THR A 293 1.67 6.34 7.76
CA THR A 293 0.32 6.41 7.17
C THR A 293 0.37 6.21 5.66
N LYS A 294 1.32 6.86 4.98
CA LYS A 294 1.51 6.72 3.52
C LYS A 294 1.84 5.28 3.13
N GLU A 295 2.77 4.63 3.83
CA GLU A 295 3.16 3.24 3.53
C GLU A 295 2.01 2.25 3.80
N ILE A 296 1.24 2.45 4.87
CA ILE A 296 0.04 1.63 5.12
C ILE A 296 -0.98 1.81 4.00
N LYS A 297 -1.25 3.05 3.54
CA LYS A 297 -2.17 3.29 2.40
C LYS A 297 -1.70 2.55 1.15
N SER A 298 -0.41 2.63 0.85
CA SER A 298 0.21 1.93 -0.29
C SER A 298 0.08 0.41 -0.17
N ALA A 299 0.31 -0.14 1.03
CA ALA A 299 0.19 -1.58 1.28
C ALA A 299 -1.26 -2.06 1.17
N LEU A 300 -2.23 -1.35 1.76
CA LEU A 300 -3.65 -1.67 1.63
C LEU A 300 -4.13 -1.59 0.18
N PHE A 301 -3.64 -0.61 -0.58
CA PHE A 301 -3.94 -0.52 -2.00
C PHE A 301 -3.37 -1.70 -2.79
N ARG A 302 -2.11 -2.08 -2.55
CA ARG A 302 -1.43 -3.17 -3.27
C ARG A 302 -2.01 -4.54 -2.95
N ASP A 303 -2.20 -4.82 -1.65
CA ASP A 303 -2.57 -6.14 -1.15
C ASP A 303 -4.10 -6.30 -0.97
N GLY A 304 -4.85 -5.20 -1.04
CA GLY A 304 -6.30 -5.17 -0.92
C GLY A 304 -7.02 -5.70 -2.16
N GLU A 305 -7.68 -6.84 -2.00
CA GLU A 305 -8.59 -7.42 -2.98
C GLU A 305 -9.90 -7.91 -2.34
N PRO A 306 -11.03 -7.87 -3.06
CA PRO A 306 -12.32 -8.35 -2.56
C PRO A 306 -12.26 -9.84 -2.25
N SER A 307 -12.94 -10.27 -1.18
CA SER A 307 -12.85 -11.65 -0.64
C SER A 307 -11.43 -12.07 -0.20
N GLY A 308 -10.47 -11.13 -0.18
CA GLY A 308 -9.09 -11.35 0.22
C GLY A 308 -8.88 -11.31 1.73
N LYS A 309 -7.62 -11.45 2.13
CA LYS A 309 -7.18 -11.29 3.52
C LYS A 309 -5.98 -10.37 3.56
N ILE A 310 -6.02 -9.40 4.47
CA ILE A 310 -4.87 -8.57 4.79
C ILE A 310 -4.13 -9.23 5.95
N TYR A 311 -2.92 -9.68 5.68
CA TYR A 311 -2.07 -10.33 6.68
C TYR A 311 -1.45 -9.29 7.60
N LEU A 312 -1.40 -9.60 8.90
CA LEU A 312 -0.75 -8.78 9.92
C LEU A 312 0.71 -8.49 9.56
N SER A 313 1.41 -9.51 9.07
CA SER A 313 2.82 -9.41 8.69
C SER A 313 3.08 -8.37 7.59
N ARG A 314 2.16 -8.25 6.62
CA ARG A 314 2.25 -7.25 5.54
C ARG A 314 2.01 -5.83 6.03
N ILE A 315 1.09 -5.65 6.98
CA ILE A 315 0.87 -4.36 7.64
C ILE A 315 2.13 -3.98 8.44
N SER A 316 2.69 -4.91 9.21
CA SER A 316 3.88 -4.67 10.01
C SER A 316 5.10 -4.33 9.12
N GLU A 317 5.28 -5.06 8.01
CA GLU A 317 6.29 -4.77 6.99
C GLU A 317 6.14 -3.35 6.43
N ALA A 318 4.92 -2.92 6.11
CA ALA A 318 4.66 -1.57 5.61
C ALA A 318 5.04 -0.49 6.63
N ILE A 319 4.78 -0.71 7.93
CA ILE A 319 5.18 0.21 8.99
C ILE A 319 6.72 0.28 9.10
N SER A 320 7.42 -0.86 8.99
CA SER A 320 8.88 -0.92 9.01
C SER A 320 9.55 -0.25 7.80
N LEU A 321 8.85 -0.16 6.66
CA LEU A 321 9.36 0.51 5.46
C LEU A 321 9.29 2.05 5.56
N ALA A 322 8.59 2.59 6.56
CA ALA A 322 8.45 4.03 6.74
C ALA A 322 9.81 4.69 7.04
N THR A 323 10.05 5.85 6.42
CA THR A 323 11.30 6.60 6.58
C THR A 323 11.52 7.02 8.03
N ASP A 324 12.75 6.85 8.52
CA ASP A 324 13.20 7.18 9.88
C ASP A 324 12.46 6.44 11.01
N GLN A 325 11.74 5.38 10.68
CA GLN A 325 11.18 4.44 11.65
C GLN A 325 12.26 3.44 12.09
N PHE A 326 12.32 3.13 13.39
CA PHE A 326 13.30 2.21 13.96
C PHE A 326 12.67 0.96 14.58
N ALA A 327 11.64 1.16 15.41
CA ALA A 327 10.87 0.10 16.04
C ALA A 327 9.41 0.52 16.23
N HIS A 328 8.49 -0.44 16.08
CA HIS A 328 7.07 -0.28 16.32
C HIS A 328 6.48 -1.53 16.98
N ARG A 329 5.31 -1.35 17.60
CA ARG A 329 4.40 -2.43 17.98
C ARG A 329 3.05 -2.16 17.34
N LEU A 330 2.55 -3.12 16.56
CA LEU A 330 1.19 -3.09 16.04
C LEU A 330 0.26 -3.75 17.07
N ILE A 331 -0.58 -2.95 17.72
CA ILE A 331 -1.52 -3.40 18.77
C ILE A 331 -2.84 -3.82 18.14
N SER A 332 -3.33 -3.04 17.17
CA SER A 332 -4.54 -3.34 16.40
C SER A 332 -4.30 -3.05 14.91
N PRO A 333 -4.75 -3.93 13.99
CA PRO A 333 -5.47 -5.19 14.23
C PRO A 333 -4.59 -6.27 14.85
N ALA A 334 -5.09 -7.05 15.81
CA ALA A 334 -4.34 -8.12 16.48
C ALA A 334 -4.27 -9.44 15.68
N LYS A 335 -5.03 -9.55 14.59
CA LYS A 335 -5.13 -10.73 13.72
C LYS A 335 -5.31 -10.29 12.27
N ASP A 336 -5.09 -11.22 11.34
CA ASP A 336 -5.37 -11.01 9.93
C ASP A 336 -6.81 -10.53 9.72
N VAL A 337 -6.98 -9.51 8.86
CA VAL A 337 -8.28 -8.92 8.56
C VAL A 337 -8.84 -9.54 7.30
N ALA A 338 -9.94 -10.28 7.43
CA ALA A 338 -10.67 -10.81 6.28
C ALA A 338 -11.58 -9.73 5.70
N LEU A 339 -11.57 -9.60 4.37
CA LEU A 339 -12.43 -8.67 3.63
C LEU A 339 -13.70 -9.38 3.16
N GLY A 340 -14.82 -8.67 3.18
CA GLY A 340 -16.07 -9.14 2.59
C GLY A 340 -15.99 -9.30 1.07
N THR A 341 -17.04 -9.89 0.49
CA THR A 341 -17.09 -10.26 -0.94
C THR A 341 -16.89 -9.07 -1.88
N TYR A 342 -17.39 -7.89 -1.50
CA TYR A 342 -17.32 -6.65 -2.28
C TYR A 342 -16.57 -5.54 -1.54
N GLU A 343 -15.77 -5.89 -0.54
CA GLU A 343 -15.10 -4.91 0.32
C GLU A 343 -13.68 -4.60 -0.13
N LEU A 344 -13.31 -3.32 -0.11
CA LEU A 344 -11.93 -2.85 -0.27
C LEU A 344 -11.42 -2.21 1.02
N PRO A 345 -10.17 -2.50 1.45
CA PRO A 345 -9.62 -1.95 2.67
C PRO A 345 -9.22 -0.49 2.49
N VAL A 346 -9.59 0.34 3.44
CA VAL A 346 -9.11 1.72 3.56
C VAL A 346 -8.72 1.99 5.02
N ILE A 347 -7.83 2.95 5.22
CA ILE A 347 -7.45 3.36 6.57
C ILE A 347 -8.68 3.95 7.28
N GLY A 348 -8.94 3.49 8.50
CA GLY A 348 -9.89 4.07 9.44
C GLY A 348 -9.21 5.12 10.33
N GLU A 349 -9.43 5.03 11.63
CA GLU A 349 -8.73 5.87 12.60
C GLU A 349 -7.38 5.24 12.97
N ILE A 350 -6.33 6.07 13.08
CA ILE A 350 -5.02 5.62 13.60
C ILE A 350 -4.76 6.28 14.96
N THR A 351 -4.70 5.46 16.00
CA THR A 351 -4.28 5.85 17.33
C THR A 351 -2.78 5.54 17.52
N TRP A 352 -2.08 6.48 18.15
CA TRP A 352 -0.64 6.42 18.34
C TRP A 352 -0.29 6.34 19.82
N SER A 353 0.60 5.43 20.16
CA SER A 353 1.16 5.29 21.51
C SER A 353 2.69 5.26 21.46
N ASN A 354 3.33 5.41 22.62
CA ASN A 354 4.79 5.26 22.72
C ASN A 354 5.14 3.79 22.88
N TYR A 355 6.19 3.35 22.20
CA TYR A 355 6.72 2.01 22.37
C TYR A 355 7.40 1.87 23.74
N ASN A 356 6.81 1.07 24.64
CA ASN A 356 7.39 0.71 25.93
C ASN A 356 7.90 -0.74 25.89
N GLU A 357 9.16 -0.95 26.25
CA GLU A 357 9.78 -2.29 26.35
C GLU A 357 9.20 -3.15 27.48
N SER A 358 8.41 -2.57 28.39
CA SER A 358 7.95 -3.19 29.65
C SER A 358 6.65 -4.01 29.58
N ASP A 359 5.91 -3.97 28.47
CA ASP A 359 4.61 -4.65 28.36
C ASP A 359 4.78 -6.05 27.75
N VAL A 360 5.29 -7.00 28.56
CA VAL A 360 5.25 -8.44 28.28
C VAL A 360 4.25 -9.06 29.25
N GLU A 361 3.09 -9.48 28.73
CA GLU A 361 2.06 -10.19 29.51
C GLU A 361 2.44 -11.68 29.55
N ILE A 362 2.76 -12.21 30.73
CA ILE A 362 3.16 -13.63 30.92
C ILE A 362 2.10 -14.31 31.80
N ASP A 363 1.45 -15.36 31.27
CA ASP A 363 0.60 -16.25 32.07
C ASP A 363 1.47 -17.24 32.86
N VAL A 364 1.49 -17.13 34.19
CA VAL A 364 2.21 -18.05 35.08
C VAL A 364 1.19 -18.94 35.82
N SER A 365 1.27 -20.26 35.63
CA SER A 365 0.48 -21.24 36.39
C SER A 365 1.30 -21.82 37.57
N LEU A 366 0.70 -21.89 38.76
CA LEU A 366 1.31 -22.44 39.98
C LEU A 366 1.53 -23.96 39.85
N SER A 367 2.79 -24.43 39.85
CA SER A 367 3.12 -25.83 39.57
C SER A 367 3.29 -26.75 40.78
N SER A 368 3.48 -26.26 42.03
CA SER A 368 3.43 -27.17 43.20
C SER A 368 3.34 -26.47 44.56
N PHE A 369 2.58 -27.10 45.47
CA PHE A 369 2.69 -26.96 46.91
C PHE A 369 2.97 -28.36 47.45
N SER A 370 3.86 -28.49 48.44
CA SER A 370 4.30 -29.80 48.93
C SER A 370 3.12 -30.64 49.46
N PRO A 371 3.00 -31.93 49.09
CA PRO A 371 1.80 -32.70 49.33
C PRO A 371 1.83 -33.30 50.74
N ASN A 372 0.96 -32.84 51.62
CA ASN A 372 0.37 -33.70 52.65
C ASN A 372 -1.00 -33.13 53.08
N PRO A 373 -2.11 -33.87 52.91
CA PRO A 373 -3.43 -33.41 53.33
C PRO A 373 -3.51 -33.38 54.86
N VAL A 374 -3.76 -32.23 55.45
CA VAL A 374 -4.09 -32.10 56.87
C VAL A 374 -5.60 -31.92 57.02
N THR A 375 -6.24 -32.84 57.71
CA THR A 375 -7.60 -32.66 58.25
C THR A 375 -7.54 -31.62 59.36
N LEU A 376 -8.31 -30.53 59.25
CA LEU A 376 -8.46 -29.53 60.31
C LEU A 376 -9.05 -30.20 61.58
N PRO A 377 -8.38 -30.18 62.75
CA PRO A 377 -8.99 -30.64 63.99
C PRO A 377 -9.88 -29.54 64.58
N ASP A 378 -11.01 -29.91 65.20
CA ASP A 378 -11.98 -29.01 65.87
C ASP A 378 -11.43 -28.30 67.14
N SER A 379 -10.11 -28.16 67.29
CA SER A 379 -9.45 -27.54 68.44
C SER A 379 -8.47 -26.43 68.02
N PRO A 380 -8.54 -25.23 68.61
CA PRO A 380 -7.69 -24.08 68.26
C PRO A 380 -6.18 -24.30 68.40
N ASP A 381 -5.73 -25.33 69.12
CA ASP A 381 -4.30 -25.54 69.39
C ASP A 381 -3.54 -26.33 68.30
N ALA A 382 -4.22 -26.75 67.24
CA ALA A 382 -3.61 -27.46 66.11
C ALA A 382 -3.27 -26.58 64.89
N PHE A 383 -3.61 -25.28 64.91
CA PHE A 383 -3.43 -24.38 63.75
C PHE A 383 -1.98 -23.94 63.53
N ALA A 384 -1.12 -24.01 64.55
CA ALA A 384 0.27 -23.52 64.51
C ALA A 384 1.25 -24.47 63.76
N THR A 385 0.79 -25.63 63.29
CA THR A 385 1.62 -26.68 62.65
C THR A 385 1.05 -27.20 61.32
N ALA A 386 0.09 -26.50 60.71
CA ALA A 386 -0.54 -26.94 59.47
C ALA A 386 0.23 -26.47 58.21
N THR A 387 0.37 -27.37 57.23
CA THR A 387 0.88 -27.09 55.87
C THR A 387 -0.32 -26.91 54.94
N PHE A 388 -0.32 -25.89 54.09
CA PHE A 388 -1.46 -25.57 53.21
C PHE A 388 -1.24 -26.07 51.77
N THR A 389 -2.30 -26.22 50.98
CA THR A 389 -2.23 -26.53 49.53
C THR A 389 -3.17 -25.58 48.77
N PRO A 390 -2.93 -25.27 47.47
CA PRO A 390 -3.74 -24.35 46.67
C PRO A 390 -5.22 -24.73 46.63
N GLU A 391 -5.50 -26.03 46.72
CA GLU A 391 -6.86 -26.57 46.67
C GLU A 391 -7.61 -26.47 48.01
N ASN A 392 -6.94 -26.14 49.12
CA ASN A 392 -7.52 -26.11 50.47
C ASN A 392 -7.23 -24.83 51.26
N LEU A 393 -6.96 -23.71 50.58
CA LEU A 393 -6.99 -22.39 51.23
C LEU A 393 -8.44 -22.11 51.65
N PRO A 394 -8.74 -21.98 52.96
CA PRO A 394 -10.12 -21.84 53.39
C PRO A 394 -10.66 -20.49 52.94
N SER A 395 -11.69 -20.49 52.08
CA SER A 395 -12.54 -19.32 51.82
C SER A 395 -13.48 -19.07 53.03
N LEU A 396 -12.90 -18.90 54.22
CA LEU A 396 -13.63 -18.67 55.47
C LEU A 396 -13.61 -17.18 55.82
N ASP A 397 -14.75 -16.67 56.27
CA ASP A 397 -14.92 -15.30 56.74
C ASP A 397 -13.99 -15.01 57.93
N GLY A 398 -13.13 -13.99 57.81
CA GLY A 398 -12.18 -13.59 58.86
C GLY A 398 -10.76 -14.19 58.79
N VAL A 399 -10.35 -14.75 57.65
CA VAL A 399 -8.96 -15.14 57.36
C VAL A 399 -8.27 -14.04 56.54
N ASN A 400 -7.10 -13.57 57.00
CA ASN A 400 -6.23 -12.67 56.23
C ASN A 400 -5.02 -13.44 55.71
N ILE A 401 -4.78 -13.38 54.40
CA ILE A 401 -3.63 -14.00 53.74
C ILE A 401 -2.73 -12.89 53.20
N THR A 402 -1.46 -12.92 53.58
CA THR A 402 -0.43 -11.99 53.09
C THR A 402 0.74 -12.77 52.50
N TRP A 403 1.34 -12.19 51.47
CA TRP A 403 2.41 -12.82 50.69
C TRP A 403 3.59 -11.86 50.66
N ASP A 404 4.77 -12.35 51.02
CA ASP A 404 6.01 -11.58 51.04
C ASP A 404 7.17 -12.38 50.44
N PHE A 405 8.13 -11.68 49.84
CA PHE A 405 9.33 -12.31 49.33
C PHE A 405 10.27 -12.69 50.49
N VAL A 406 10.87 -13.88 50.41
CA VAL A 406 11.94 -14.25 51.33
C VAL A 406 13.28 -13.91 50.68
N PRO A 407 14.19 -13.19 51.36
CA PRO A 407 15.52 -12.95 50.83
C PRO A 407 16.23 -14.29 50.62
N ALA A 408 16.63 -14.59 49.39
CA ALA A 408 17.63 -15.62 49.14
C ALA A 408 18.97 -15.16 49.75
N GLY A 409 19.84 -16.08 50.15
CA GLY A 409 21.06 -15.79 50.92
C GLY A 409 22.02 -14.76 50.30
N GLU A 410 23.08 -14.39 51.05
CA GLU A 410 24.06 -13.38 50.61
C GLU A 410 24.60 -13.63 49.19
N GLY A 411 24.30 -12.72 48.26
CA GLY A 411 24.87 -12.69 46.90
C GLY A 411 23.87 -12.79 45.75
N GLU A 412 22.58 -13.07 46.02
CA GLU A 412 21.53 -13.09 44.99
C GLU A 412 20.76 -11.75 44.90
N PRO A 413 20.29 -11.34 43.71
CA PRO A 413 19.53 -10.09 43.52
C PRO A 413 18.23 -10.10 44.32
N ASP A 414 17.86 -8.96 44.89
CA ASP A 414 16.63 -8.82 45.68
C ASP A 414 15.40 -9.17 44.82
N PRO A 415 14.63 -10.22 45.17
CA PRO A 415 13.50 -10.66 44.35
C PRO A 415 12.41 -9.60 44.19
N SER A 416 12.31 -8.63 45.11
CA SER A 416 11.38 -7.48 44.99
C SER A 416 11.74 -6.52 43.85
N THR A 417 12.97 -6.59 43.33
CA THR A 417 13.43 -5.80 42.17
C THR A 417 13.23 -6.52 40.84
N LEU A 418 12.99 -7.83 40.87
CA LEU A 418 12.83 -8.68 39.68
C LEU A 418 11.35 -8.98 39.36
N CYS A 419 10.48 -8.92 40.36
CA CYS A 419 9.09 -9.33 40.23
C CYS A 419 8.18 -8.61 41.24
N VAL A 420 6.92 -8.36 40.85
CA VAL A 420 5.84 -7.86 41.72
C VAL A 420 4.82 -8.97 41.92
N ILE A 421 4.50 -9.31 43.18
CA ILE A 421 3.44 -10.26 43.52
C ILE A 421 2.15 -9.50 43.86
N THR A 422 1.05 -9.92 43.24
CA THR A 422 -0.30 -9.43 43.54
C THR A 422 -1.21 -10.62 43.90
N PRO A 423 -1.95 -10.59 45.02
CA PRO A 423 -2.91 -11.65 45.33
C PRO A 423 -4.04 -11.70 44.29
N SER A 424 -4.58 -12.89 44.02
CA SER A 424 -5.83 -13.00 43.27
C SER A 424 -7.00 -12.43 44.06
N ALA A 425 -7.99 -11.87 43.38
CA ALA A 425 -9.12 -11.18 44.03
C ALA A 425 -9.97 -12.09 44.95
N ASP A 426 -9.87 -13.40 44.77
CA ASP A 426 -10.54 -14.45 45.55
C ASP A 426 -9.63 -15.12 46.59
N ASN A 427 -8.38 -14.62 46.76
CA ASN A 427 -7.35 -15.18 47.63
C ASN A 427 -7.01 -16.67 47.39
N SER A 428 -7.36 -17.22 46.22
CA SER A 428 -7.04 -18.60 45.84
C SER A 428 -5.59 -18.78 45.35
N GLY A 429 -4.87 -17.69 45.08
CA GLY A 429 -3.47 -17.73 44.68
C GLY A 429 -2.80 -16.36 44.55
N VAL A 430 -1.64 -16.34 43.90
CA VAL A 430 -0.84 -15.15 43.61
C VAL A 430 -0.51 -15.04 42.13
N LYS A 431 -0.47 -13.81 41.63
CA LYS A 431 0.08 -13.45 40.32
C LYS A 431 1.42 -12.76 40.50
N ALA A 432 2.44 -13.23 39.78
CA ALA A 432 3.78 -12.67 39.79
C ALA A 432 4.06 -11.99 38.43
N THR A 433 4.53 -10.74 38.44
CA THR A 433 4.84 -9.95 37.22
C THR A 433 6.31 -9.54 37.25
N GLY A 434 7.17 -10.07 36.36
CA GLY A 434 8.62 -9.89 36.49
C GLY A 434 9.44 -10.05 35.19
N ILE A 435 10.74 -9.74 35.28
CA ILE A 435 11.63 -9.46 34.14
C ILE A 435 12.49 -10.67 33.71
N ALA A 436 12.51 -11.79 34.46
CA ALA A 436 13.36 -12.95 34.15
C ALA A 436 12.81 -14.29 34.70
N PRO A 437 13.08 -15.42 34.02
CA PRO A 437 12.74 -16.76 34.52
C PRO A 437 13.66 -17.16 35.69
N GLY A 438 13.09 -17.82 36.70
CA GLY A 438 13.81 -18.29 37.89
C GLY A 438 12.87 -18.81 38.98
N THR A 439 13.44 -19.45 40.01
CA THR A 439 12.72 -19.87 41.22
C THR A 439 12.70 -18.74 42.23
N VAL A 440 11.53 -18.32 42.68
CA VAL A 440 11.39 -17.28 43.71
C VAL A 440 10.87 -17.89 45.00
N HIS A 441 11.53 -17.56 46.11
CA HIS A 441 11.11 -17.96 47.45
C HIS A 441 10.03 -17.00 47.95
N VAL A 442 8.85 -17.54 48.27
CA VAL A 442 7.72 -16.75 48.75
C VAL A 442 7.27 -17.30 50.10
N ARG A 443 7.01 -16.40 51.04
CA ARG A 443 6.37 -16.75 52.30
C ARG A 443 4.89 -16.43 52.22
N VAL A 444 4.10 -17.39 52.68
CA VAL A 444 2.65 -17.24 52.85
C VAL A 444 2.36 -17.14 54.32
N THR A 445 1.75 -16.03 54.73
CA THR A 445 1.33 -15.83 56.11
C THR A 445 -0.20 -15.81 56.18
N VAL A 446 -0.77 -16.75 56.93
CA VAL A 446 -2.21 -16.89 57.14
C VAL A 446 -2.54 -16.53 58.58
N GLU A 447 -3.44 -15.57 58.78
CA GLU A 447 -3.91 -15.17 60.10
C GLU A 447 -5.41 -15.47 60.27
N TYR A 448 -5.76 -16.17 61.35
CA TYR A 448 -7.15 -16.49 61.68
C TYR A 448 -7.38 -16.41 63.20
N LYS A 449 -8.35 -15.58 63.61
CA LYS A 449 -8.74 -15.36 65.02
C LYS A 449 -7.57 -15.12 65.99
N GLY A 450 -6.56 -14.35 65.56
CA GLY A 450 -5.40 -13.95 66.37
C GLY A 450 -4.30 -15.00 66.52
N LYS A 451 -4.31 -16.07 65.70
CA LYS A 451 -3.19 -17.00 65.53
C LYS A 451 -2.63 -16.89 64.10
N THR A 452 -1.31 -16.97 63.97
CA THR A 452 -0.57 -16.83 62.70
C THR A 452 0.11 -18.15 62.33
N ALA A 453 -0.04 -18.57 61.08
CA ALA A 453 0.69 -19.69 60.48
C ALA A 453 1.51 -19.17 59.29
N THR A 454 2.76 -19.61 59.15
CA THR A 454 3.65 -19.22 58.04
C THR A 454 4.16 -20.46 57.33
N ASP A 455 4.03 -20.49 56.01
CA ASP A 455 4.64 -21.50 55.14
C ASP A 455 5.62 -20.83 54.18
N ASN A 456 6.76 -21.46 53.96
CA ASN A 456 7.76 -21.00 52.98
C ASN A 456 7.65 -21.92 51.76
N SER A 457 7.17 -21.37 50.66
CA SER A 457 6.95 -22.10 49.41
C SER A 457 7.85 -21.54 48.31
N TYR A 458 7.95 -22.28 47.21
CA TYR A 458 8.74 -21.92 46.05
C TYR A 458 7.80 -21.73 44.87
N LEU A 459 8.04 -20.69 44.08
CA LEU A 459 7.33 -20.45 42.83
C LEU A 459 8.32 -20.59 41.69
N ASP A 460 8.16 -21.63 40.87
CA ASP A 460 8.96 -21.84 39.66
C ASP A 460 8.32 -21.10 38.48
N ILE A 461 9.04 -20.11 37.93
CA ILE A 461 8.64 -19.39 36.73
C ILE A 461 9.21 -20.16 35.53
N GLU A 462 8.43 -21.11 34.99
CA GLU A 462 8.93 -22.09 34.01
C GLU A 462 9.05 -21.54 32.58
N GLU A 463 8.27 -20.52 32.17
CA GLU A 463 8.32 -19.99 30.80
C GLU A 463 8.11 -18.47 30.74
N VAL A 464 9.05 -17.77 30.11
CA VAL A 464 8.88 -16.38 29.66
C VAL A 464 8.63 -16.43 28.16
N THR A 465 7.37 -16.27 27.74
CA THR A 465 7.02 -16.19 26.33
C THR A 465 7.16 -14.74 25.87
N TRP A 466 8.11 -14.48 24.98
CA TRP A 466 8.24 -13.21 24.28
C TRP A 466 7.22 -13.20 23.12
N LEU A 467 6.24 -12.29 23.17
CA LEU A 467 5.33 -12.03 22.05
C LEU A 467 5.95 -11.08 21.03
#